data_AF-A0A0X3RWX6-F1
#
_entry.id   AF-A0A0X3RWX6-F1
#
_cell.length_a   1.000
_cell.length_b   1.000
_cell.length_c   1.000
_cell.angle_alpha   90.00
_cell.angle_beta   90.00
_cell.angle_gamma   90.00
#
_symmetry.space_group_name_H-M   'P 1'
#
loop_
_entity.id
_entity.type
_entity.pdbx_description
1 polymer ?
#
loop_
_entity_poly.entity_id
_entity_poly.type
_entity_poly.pdbx_seq_one_letter_code
_entity_poly.pdbx_strand_id
1 'polypeptide(L)'
;MGGRTFLVVVGTPDLDSAHRIFSVMNSRGLDLSPTDIFKSLIIGDLDERTAQECARKWEDAEEALGRDDFADLFLHIRMVFATRRGERELLKEFPEQVLSHYLPGRAKSFVNDVVVPYADAYVQIRDASYSAASGAEQVNAWFKRLQQIDNNDWRPAALWALRTHGKDPAWLDAFFNALERLAASMFIRRVYTTPRVTRYADLLRELNAGRELDAPSFILTDTEKTETLDRLDADLYLVARTRKYVLLRLDEMLASKPGVSYDHPLITVEHILPQNPKRGSDWLRHFTDDQRQQWTHRRPKRRPSTSPASMASPPSR
;
A
#
# COMPACT_ATOMS: atom_id res chain seq x y z
N MET A 1 -52.03 4.34 32.08
CA MET A 1 -52.09 4.48 30.62
C MET A 1 -50.91 3.71 30.03
N GLY A 2 -51.15 2.56 29.39
CA GLY A 2 -50.08 1.75 28.78
C GLY A 2 -49.53 2.45 27.53
N GLY A 3 -48.21 2.62 27.48
CA GLY A 3 -47.53 3.25 26.33
C GLY A 3 -47.76 2.44 25.05
N ARG A 4 -48.15 3.12 23.97
CA ARG A 4 -48.29 2.50 22.64
C ARG A 4 -46.90 2.35 22.03
N THR A 5 -46.47 1.11 21.77
CA THR A 5 -45.25 0.81 21.03
C THR A 5 -45.56 0.87 19.53
N PHE A 6 -44.71 1.56 18.78
CA PHE A 6 -44.81 1.64 17.32
C PHE A 6 -43.61 0.90 16.70
N LEU A 7 -43.89 -0.05 15.81
CA LEU A 7 -42.90 -0.66 14.95
C LEU A 7 -42.97 0.02 13.58
N VAL A 8 -41.88 0.65 13.16
CA VAL A 8 -41.77 1.25 11.82
C VAL A 8 -40.96 0.30 10.95
N VAL A 9 -41.58 -0.23 9.90
CA VAL A 9 -40.93 -1.10 8.92
C VAL A 9 -40.73 -0.31 7.64
N VAL A 10 -39.49 -0.19 7.20
CA VAL A 10 -39.12 0.42 5.91
C VAL A 10 -38.56 -0.69 5.02
N GLY A 11 -39.17 -0.88 3.85
CA GLY A 11 -38.79 -1.91 2.88
C GLY A 11 -38.35 -1.30 1.57
N THR A 12 -37.37 -1.93 0.93
CA THR A 12 -36.88 -1.58 -0.42
C THR A 12 -36.53 -2.88 -1.15
N PRO A 13 -36.75 -2.95 -2.47
CA PRO A 13 -36.44 -4.14 -3.26
C PRO A 13 -34.94 -4.32 -3.51
N ASP A 14 -34.15 -3.27 -3.33
CA ASP A 14 -32.71 -3.24 -3.58
C ASP A 14 -31.92 -3.14 -2.26
N LEU A 15 -30.96 -4.05 -2.09
CA LEU A 15 -30.15 -4.17 -0.87
C LEU A 15 -29.27 -2.93 -0.66
N ASP A 16 -28.71 -2.34 -1.72
CA ASP A 16 -27.89 -1.11 -1.60
C ASP A 16 -28.73 0.07 -1.12
N SER A 17 -29.98 0.15 -1.59
CA SER A 17 -30.95 1.13 -1.14
C SER A 17 -31.37 0.89 0.31
N ALA A 18 -31.44 -0.38 0.77
CA ALA A 18 -31.67 -0.69 2.17
C ALA A 18 -30.50 -0.21 3.04
N HIS A 19 -29.27 -0.39 2.56
CA HIS A 19 -28.07 0.07 3.24
C HIS A 19 -27.97 1.59 3.31
N ARG A 20 -28.25 2.30 2.20
CA ARG A 20 -28.32 3.77 2.20
C ARG A 20 -29.37 4.28 3.19
N ILE A 21 -30.55 3.68 3.21
CA ILE A 21 -31.61 4.05 4.17
C ILE A 21 -31.17 3.78 5.61
N PHE A 22 -30.59 2.61 5.88
CA PHE A 22 -30.11 2.24 7.21
C PHE A 22 -28.97 3.14 7.72
N SER A 23 -28.00 3.48 6.86
CA SER A 23 -26.89 4.39 7.20
C SER A 23 -27.39 5.83 7.42
N VAL A 24 -28.26 6.35 6.55
CA VAL A 24 -28.87 7.68 6.75
C VAL A 24 -29.73 7.75 8.02
N MET A 25 -30.45 6.68 8.35
CA MET A 25 -31.24 6.60 9.59
C MET A 25 -30.38 6.45 10.85
N ASN A 26 -29.18 5.88 10.75
CA ASN A 26 -28.24 5.71 11.86
C ASN A 26 -27.23 6.85 12.00
N SER A 27 -27.51 8.06 11.46
CA SER A 27 -26.59 9.21 11.43
C SER A 27 -26.11 9.77 12.80
N ARG A 28 -26.43 9.09 13.91
CA ARG A 28 -25.90 9.36 15.27
C ARG A 28 -25.04 8.21 15.83
N GLY A 29 -24.93 7.10 15.11
CA GLY A 29 -23.99 6.01 15.32
C GLY A 29 -22.98 5.94 14.16
N LEU A 30 -21.98 5.07 14.28
CA LEU A 30 -21.02 4.87 13.19
C LEU A 30 -21.73 4.26 11.95
N ASP A 31 -21.36 4.73 10.76
CA ASP A 31 -21.87 4.20 9.49
C ASP A 31 -21.62 2.69 9.37
N LEU A 32 -22.57 1.94 8.77
CA LEU A 32 -22.42 0.50 8.55
C LEU A 32 -21.40 0.26 7.41
N SER A 33 -20.36 -0.53 7.68
CA SER A 33 -19.35 -0.89 6.68
C SER A 33 -19.84 -2.07 5.82
N PRO A 34 -19.44 -2.18 4.54
CA PRO A 34 -19.64 -3.38 3.75
C PRO A 34 -19.21 -4.68 4.44
N THR A 35 -18.18 -4.60 5.27
CA THR A 35 -17.65 -5.72 6.06
C THR A 35 -18.66 -6.26 7.07
N ASP A 36 -19.48 -5.40 7.66
CA ASP A 36 -20.52 -5.78 8.62
C ASP A 36 -21.56 -6.70 7.96
N ILE A 37 -21.90 -6.41 6.70
CA ILE A 37 -22.86 -7.18 5.90
C ILE A 37 -22.28 -8.54 5.53
N PHE A 38 -21.01 -8.57 5.08
CA PHE A 38 -20.32 -9.82 4.80
C PHE A 38 -20.23 -10.68 6.05
N LYS A 39 -19.90 -10.10 7.21
CA LYS A 39 -19.89 -10.80 8.50
C LYS A 39 -21.26 -11.41 8.77
N SER A 40 -22.35 -10.66 8.69
CA SER A 40 -23.70 -11.20 8.91
C SER A 40 -24.05 -12.36 7.97
N LEU A 41 -23.71 -12.26 6.69
CA LEU A 41 -23.95 -13.34 5.71
C LEU A 41 -23.15 -14.61 6.04
N ILE A 42 -21.89 -14.47 6.41
CA ILE A 42 -20.99 -15.58 6.72
C ILE A 42 -21.38 -16.26 8.03
N ILE A 43 -21.69 -15.46 9.07
CA ILE A 43 -22.10 -15.98 10.38
C ILE A 43 -23.48 -16.64 10.30
N GLY A 44 -24.39 -16.12 9.46
CA GLY A 44 -25.72 -16.70 9.26
C GLY A 44 -25.73 -18.08 8.59
N ASP A 45 -24.65 -18.47 7.90
CA ASP A 45 -24.49 -19.79 7.26
C ASP A 45 -23.92 -20.86 8.21
N LEU A 46 -23.56 -20.49 9.45
CA LEU A 46 -22.87 -21.35 10.42
C LEU A 46 -23.78 -21.84 11.54
N ASP A 47 -23.44 -22.99 12.13
CA ASP A 47 -24.02 -23.42 13.41
C ASP A 47 -23.61 -22.48 14.56
N GLU A 48 -24.43 -22.38 15.60
CA GLU A 48 -24.27 -21.40 16.69
C GLU A 48 -22.86 -21.38 17.32
N ARG A 49 -22.27 -22.56 17.55
CA ARG A 49 -20.93 -22.65 18.13
C ARG A 49 -19.87 -22.17 17.16
N THR A 50 -19.90 -22.63 15.91
CA THR A 50 -18.93 -22.21 14.88
C THR A 50 -19.09 -20.73 14.52
N ALA A 51 -20.33 -20.23 14.52
CA ALA A 51 -20.66 -18.82 14.35
C ALA A 51 -19.96 -17.96 15.40
N GLN A 52 -20.06 -18.32 16.69
CA GLN A 52 -19.41 -17.59 17.77
C GLN A 52 -17.88 -17.60 17.65
N GLU A 53 -17.28 -18.75 17.30
CA GLU A 53 -15.83 -18.87 17.06
C GLU A 53 -15.36 -17.97 15.91
N CYS A 54 -16.09 -17.99 14.78
CA CYS A 54 -15.74 -17.20 13.59
C CYS A 54 -15.97 -15.70 13.81
N ALA A 55 -17.04 -15.33 14.52
CA ALA A 55 -17.33 -13.94 14.87
C ALA A 55 -16.21 -13.34 15.71
N ARG A 56 -15.70 -14.08 16.71
CA ARG A 56 -14.56 -13.63 17.52
C ARG A 56 -13.31 -13.43 16.67
N LYS A 57 -12.94 -14.40 15.83
CA LYS A 57 -11.77 -14.27 14.95
C LYS A 57 -11.86 -13.08 13.99
N TRP A 58 -13.08 -12.80 13.51
CA TRP A 58 -13.34 -11.64 12.68
C TRP A 58 -13.12 -10.34 13.45
N GLU A 59 -13.66 -10.25 14.67
CA GLU A 59 -13.50 -9.09 15.55
C GLU A 59 -12.03 -8.87 15.93
N ASP A 60 -11.30 -9.94 16.27
CA ASP A 60 -9.87 -9.87 16.58
C ASP A 60 -9.08 -9.31 15.37
N ALA A 61 -9.41 -9.74 14.15
CA ALA A 61 -8.78 -9.26 12.92
C ALA A 61 -9.13 -7.80 12.60
N GLU A 62 -10.39 -7.40 12.83
CA GLU A 62 -10.85 -6.03 12.67
C GLU A 62 -10.21 -5.08 13.70
N GLU A 63 -10.06 -5.53 14.94
CA GLU A 63 -9.39 -4.77 16.00
C GLU A 63 -7.90 -4.57 15.69
N ALA A 64 -7.20 -5.62 15.23
CA ALA A 64 -5.78 -5.56 14.91
C ALA A 64 -5.47 -4.59 13.75
N LEU A 65 -6.33 -4.56 12.73
CA LEU A 65 -6.19 -3.66 11.59
C LEU A 65 -6.77 -2.27 11.85
N GLY A 66 -7.79 -2.17 12.69
CA GLY A 66 -8.66 -1.01 12.73
C GLY A 66 -9.67 -1.04 11.58
N ARG A 67 -10.78 -0.33 11.76
CA ARG A 67 -11.95 -0.43 10.90
C ARG A 67 -11.69 -0.09 9.42
N ASP A 68 -10.94 0.98 9.16
CA ASP A 68 -10.71 1.48 7.80
C ASP A 68 -9.80 0.53 7.01
N ASP A 69 -8.66 0.12 7.60
CA ASP A 69 -7.75 -0.86 6.99
C ASP A 69 -8.43 -2.23 6.84
N PHE A 70 -9.27 -2.63 7.79
CA PHE A 70 -10.05 -3.85 7.68
C PHE A 70 -11.08 -3.79 6.56
N ALA A 71 -11.71 -2.63 6.30
CA ALA A 71 -12.57 -2.47 5.13
C ALA A 71 -11.77 -2.54 3.80
N ASP A 72 -10.60 -1.90 3.75
CA ASP A 72 -9.69 -1.95 2.60
C ASP A 72 -9.19 -3.37 2.30
N LEU A 73 -9.04 -4.22 3.33
CA LEU A 73 -8.68 -5.63 3.17
C LEU A 73 -9.61 -6.36 2.20
N PHE A 74 -10.92 -6.07 2.22
CA PHE A 74 -11.89 -6.74 1.32
C PHE A 74 -11.74 -6.27 -0.13
N LEU A 75 -11.35 -5.00 -0.34
CA LEU A 75 -10.98 -4.51 -1.68
C LEU A 75 -9.74 -5.26 -2.20
N HIS A 76 -8.76 -5.49 -1.33
CA HIS A 76 -7.54 -6.21 -1.66
C HIS A 76 -7.79 -7.70 -1.91
N ILE A 77 -8.57 -8.38 -1.05
CA ILE A 77 -8.97 -9.78 -1.24
C ILE A 77 -9.71 -9.94 -2.56
N ARG A 78 -10.69 -9.06 -2.85
CA ARG A 78 -11.39 -9.08 -4.15
C ARG A 78 -10.42 -9.01 -5.32
N MET A 79 -9.41 -8.14 -5.23
CA MET A 79 -8.40 -8.00 -6.28
C MET A 79 -7.56 -9.27 -6.47
N VAL A 80 -7.17 -9.94 -5.37
CA VAL A 80 -6.41 -11.19 -5.42
C VAL A 80 -7.20 -12.33 -6.05
N PHE A 81 -8.49 -12.45 -5.71
CA PHE A 81 -9.36 -13.51 -6.23
C PHE A 81 -9.82 -13.23 -7.67
N ALA A 82 -10.31 -12.02 -7.94
CA ALA A 82 -10.88 -11.68 -9.24
C ALA A 82 -9.79 -11.37 -10.29
N THR A 83 -8.59 -10.94 -9.87
CA THR A 83 -7.48 -10.51 -10.75
C THR A 83 -7.90 -9.49 -11.81
N ARG A 84 -8.84 -8.62 -11.45
CA ARG A 84 -9.38 -7.57 -12.32
C ARG A 84 -9.85 -6.37 -11.51
N ARG A 85 -9.88 -5.22 -12.18
CA ARG A 85 -10.43 -3.99 -11.62
C ARG A 85 -11.91 -4.19 -11.27
N GLY A 86 -12.35 -3.56 -10.18
CA GLY A 86 -13.77 -3.51 -9.81
C GLY A 86 -14.53 -2.52 -10.70
N GLU A 87 -15.68 -2.96 -11.17
CA GLU A 87 -16.56 -2.20 -12.06
C GLU A 87 -17.85 -1.76 -11.35
N ARG A 88 -18.28 -2.54 -10.35
CA ARG A 88 -19.46 -2.31 -9.51
C ARG A 88 -19.08 -2.17 -8.03
N GLU A 89 -20.08 -1.85 -7.22
CA GLU A 89 -19.94 -1.73 -5.77
C GLU A 89 -19.42 -3.05 -5.14
N LEU A 90 -18.57 -2.91 -4.11
CA LEU A 90 -17.95 -4.05 -3.41
C LEU A 90 -19.01 -5.01 -2.87
N LEU A 91 -20.15 -4.50 -2.40
CA LEU A 91 -21.27 -5.30 -1.88
C LEU A 91 -21.88 -6.26 -2.90
N LYS A 92 -21.79 -5.96 -4.19
CA LYS A 92 -22.26 -6.85 -5.26
C LYS A 92 -21.16 -7.76 -5.76
N GLU A 93 -19.98 -7.19 -6.00
CA GLU A 93 -18.88 -7.95 -6.59
C GLU A 93 -18.27 -8.97 -5.62
N PHE A 94 -18.11 -8.62 -4.34
CA PHE A 94 -17.45 -9.49 -3.38
C PHE A 94 -18.22 -10.79 -3.15
N PRO A 95 -19.56 -10.78 -2.97
CA PRO A 95 -20.31 -12.02 -2.88
C PRO A 95 -20.24 -12.86 -4.15
N GLU A 96 -20.36 -12.23 -5.33
CA GLU A 96 -20.33 -12.94 -6.61
C GLU A 96 -18.96 -13.56 -6.93
N GLN A 97 -17.86 -12.86 -6.63
CA GLN A 97 -16.51 -13.21 -7.07
C GLN A 97 -15.67 -13.92 -6.00
N VAL A 98 -16.02 -13.77 -4.73
CA VAL A 98 -15.26 -14.33 -3.61
C VAL A 98 -16.14 -15.23 -2.76
N LEU A 99 -17.22 -14.71 -2.17
CA LEU A 99 -18.03 -15.52 -1.24
C LEU A 99 -18.75 -16.67 -1.93
N SER A 100 -19.11 -16.57 -3.21
CA SER A 100 -19.74 -17.64 -4.00
C SER A 100 -18.89 -18.92 -4.04
N HIS A 101 -17.58 -18.81 -3.86
CA HIS A 101 -16.71 -19.98 -3.74
C HIS A 101 -16.85 -20.66 -2.38
N TYR A 102 -17.26 -19.95 -1.33
CA TYR A 102 -17.29 -20.48 0.04
C TYR A 102 -18.71 -20.71 0.59
N LEU A 103 -19.71 -20.00 0.06
CA LEU A 103 -21.09 -20.10 0.54
C LEU A 103 -21.98 -20.83 -0.47
N PRO A 104 -22.92 -21.67 0.01
CA PRO A 104 -23.09 -22.09 1.42
C PRO A 104 -22.12 -23.21 1.82
N GLY A 105 -21.91 -23.40 3.12
CA GLY A 105 -21.30 -24.59 3.73
C GLY A 105 -19.78 -24.56 3.94
N ARG A 106 -19.06 -23.56 3.43
CA ARG A 106 -17.62 -23.34 3.69
C ARG A 106 -17.32 -21.96 4.30
N ALA A 107 -18.31 -21.33 4.94
CA ALA A 107 -18.17 -20.08 5.68
C ALA A 107 -16.99 -20.12 6.68
N LYS A 108 -16.85 -21.22 7.43
CA LYS A 108 -15.74 -21.41 8.40
C LYS A 108 -14.37 -21.36 7.73
N SER A 109 -14.23 -21.97 6.56
CA SER A 109 -12.99 -21.95 5.77
C SER A 109 -12.70 -20.55 5.25
N PHE A 110 -13.71 -19.79 4.83
CA PHE A 110 -13.50 -18.41 4.40
C PHE A 110 -12.86 -17.57 5.52
N VAL A 111 -13.37 -17.64 6.74
CA VAL A 111 -12.80 -16.88 7.87
C VAL A 111 -11.38 -17.35 8.20
N ASN A 112 -11.17 -18.67 8.30
CA ASN A 112 -9.89 -19.23 8.76
C ASN A 112 -8.78 -19.23 7.71
N ASP A 113 -9.13 -19.39 6.43
CA ASP A 113 -8.16 -19.58 5.36
C ASP A 113 -7.95 -18.31 4.52
N VAL A 114 -8.92 -17.38 4.57
CA VAL A 114 -8.91 -16.10 3.84
C VAL A 114 -8.84 -14.92 4.82
N VAL A 115 -9.90 -14.61 5.56
CA VAL A 115 -9.97 -13.35 6.32
C VAL A 115 -8.82 -13.21 7.31
N VAL A 116 -8.64 -14.20 8.20
CA VAL A 116 -7.60 -14.14 9.24
C VAL A 116 -6.19 -14.11 8.63
N PRO A 117 -5.79 -15.03 7.73
CA PRO A 117 -4.43 -15.01 7.18
C PRO A 117 -4.10 -13.74 6.37
N TYR A 118 -5.09 -13.19 5.64
CA TYR A 118 -4.88 -11.95 4.90
C TYR A 118 -4.84 -10.74 5.85
N ALA A 119 -5.60 -10.74 6.94
CA ALA A 119 -5.51 -9.72 7.97
C ALA A 119 -4.13 -9.75 8.66
N ASP A 120 -3.66 -10.93 9.06
CA ASP A 120 -2.33 -11.13 9.67
C ASP A 120 -1.20 -10.68 8.73
N ALA A 121 -1.31 -11.00 7.43
CA ALA A 121 -0.36 -10.54 6.43
C ALA A 121 -0.40 -9.02 6.26
N TYR A 122 -1.59 -8.42 6.35
CA TYR A 122 -1.73 -6.98 6.25
C TYR A 122 -1.11 -6.27 7.47
N VAL A 123 -1.36 -6.77 8.69
CA VAL A 123 -0.70 -6.27 9.92
C VAL A 123 0.83 -6.33 9.77
N GLN A 124 1.37 -7.45 9.27
CA GLN A 124 2.81 -7.58 9.03
C GLN A 124 3.36 -6.53 8.06
N ILE A 125 2.64 -6.26 6.97
CA ILE A 125 3.01 -5.24 5.99
C ILE A 125 2.91 -3.84 6.61
N ARG A 126 1.81 -3.52 7.30
CA ARG A 126 1.54 -2.19 7.89
C ARG A 126 2.55 -1.85 8.99
N ASP A 127 2.83 -2.80 9.86
CA ASP A 127 3.66 -2.57 11.05
C ASP A 127 5.14 -2.91 10.81
N ALA A 128 5.48 -3.36 9.61
CA ALA A 128 6.81 -3.87 9.26
C ALA A 128 7.32 -4.91 10.26
N SER A 129 6.45 -5.87 10.60
CA SER A 129 6.61 -6.83 11.70
C SER A 129 6.74 -8.29 11.25
N TYR A 130 7.16 -8.53 10.01
CA TYR A 130 7.48 -9.87 9.53
C TYR A 130 8.60 -10.51 10.38
N SER A 131 8.45 -11.80 10.68
CA SER A 131 9.34 -12.55 11.54
C SER A 131 9.73 -13.88 10.91
N ALA A 132 11.04 -14.17 10.91
CA ALA A 132 11.63 -15.40 10.42
C ALA A 132 13.00 -15.62 11.08
N ALA A 133 13.53 -16.85 11.01
CA ALA A 133 14.83 -17.19 11.58
C ALA A 133 15.99 -16.39 10.96
N SER A 134 15.86 -15.99 9.69
CA SER A 134 16.79 -15.11 8.97
C SER A 134 16.04 -14.34 7.88
N GLY A 135 16.62 -13.25 7.39
CA GLY A 135 16.06 -12.45 6.28
C GLY A 135 14.86 -11.55 6.64
N ALA A 136 14.38 -11.58 7.88
CA ALA A 136 13.22 -10.79 8.29
C ALA A 136 13.44 -9.28 8.20
N GLU A 137 14.62 -8.79 8.59
CA GLU A 137 15.00 -7.37 8.51
C GLU A 137 14.88 -6.82 7.08
N GLN A 138 15.29 -7.63 6.10
CA GLN A 138 15.27 -7.29 4.70
C GLN A 138 13.83 -7.19 4.16
N VAL A 139 12.97 -8.15 4.49
CA VAL A 139 11.53 -8.12 4.15
C VAL A 139 10.86 -6.90 4.77
N ASN A 140 11.12 -6.62 6.05
CA ASN A 140 10.56 -5.45 6.74
C ASN A 140 11.06 -4.13 6.14
N ALA A 141 12.30 -4.08 5.64
CA ALA A 141 12.80 -2.91 4.92
C ALA A 141 12.00 -2.66 3.62
N TRP A 142 11.59 -3.72 2.90
CA TRP A 142 10.72 -3.57 1.73
C TRP A 142 9.33 -3.03 2.10
N PHE A 143 8.74 -3.48 3.21
CA PHE A 143 7.46 -2.97 3.67
C PHE A 143 7.51 -1.47 3.94
N LYS A 144 8.51 -1.03 4.71
CA LYS A 144 8.77 0.40 4.96
C LYS A 144 8.98 1.19 3.67
N ARG A 145 9.61 0.59 2.66
CA ARG A 145 9.86 1.24 1.36
C ARG A 145 8.60 1.38 0.52
N LEU A 146 7.81 0.32 0.39
CA LEU A 146 6.55 0.33 -0.35
C LEU A 146 5.52 1.27 0.27
N GLN A 147 5.49 1.41 1.59
CA GLN A 147 4.62 2.36 2.28
C GLN A 147 4.92 3.84 1.98
N GLN A 148 6.10 4.18 1.45
CA GLN A 148 6.42 5.55 1.03
C GLN A 148 5.72 5.95 -0.28
N ILE A 149 5.13 4.99 -0.99
CA ILE A 149 4.36 5.21 -2.21
C ILE A 149 2.96 5.69 -1.83
N ASP A 150 2.46 6.73 -2.50
CA ASP A 150 1.21 7.42 -2.16
C ASP A 150 -0.08 6.70 -2.62
N ASN A 151 -0.01 5.39 -2.85
CA ASN A 151 -1.14 4.53 -3.20
C ASN A 151 -0.96 3.13 -2.61
N ASN A 152 -2.04 2.36 -2.58
CA ASN A 152 -2.10 1.01 -2.01
C ASN A 152 -2.33 -0.10 -3.06
N ASP A 153 -2.24 0.21 -4.36
CA ASP A 153 -2.57 -0.75 -5.42
C ASP A 153 -1.59 -1.94 -5.51
N TRP A 154 -0.40 -1.80 -4.92
CA TRP A 154 0.60 -2.87 -4.79
C TRP A 154 0.28 -3.86 -3.67
N ARG A 155 -0.56 -3.48 -2.68
CA ARG A 155 -0.85 -4.30 -1.49
C ARG A 155 -1.46 -5.66 -1.81
N PRO A 156 -2.41 -5.81 -2.76
CA PRO A 156 -2.92 -7.12 -3.14
C PRO A 156 -1.83 -8.13 -3.54
N ALA A 157 -0.83 -7.69 -4.32
CA ALA A 157 0.30 -8.54 -4.71
C ALA A 157 1.20 -8.88 -3.52
N ALA A 158 1.44 -7.92 -2.61
CA ALA A 158 2.20 -8.15 -1.38
C ALA A 158 1.50 -9.16 -0.44
N LEU A 159 0.18 -9.04 -0.28
CA LEU A 159 -0.64 -9.94 0.52
C LEU A 159 -0.63 -11.36 -0.05
N TRP A 160 -0.78 -11.48 -1.37
CA TRP A 160 -0.67 -12.76 -2.07
C TRP A 160 0.69 -13.42 -1.82
N ALA A 161 1.79 -12.66 -1.92
CA ALA A 161 3.14 -13.18 -1.70
C ALA A 161 3.35 -13.69 -0.27
N LEU A 162 2.91 -12.94 0.75
CA LEU A 162 2.97 -13.40 2.13
C LEU A 162 2.09 -14.64 2.37
N ARG A 163 0.92 -14.71 1.75
CA ARG A 163 0.03 -15.85 1.90
C ARG A 163 0.60 -17.13 1.32
N THR A 164 1.29 -17.03 0.18
CA THR A 164 1.79 -18.17 -0.59
C THR A 164 3.22 -18.57 -0.18
N HIS A 165 4.10 -17.58 0.04
CA HIS A 165 5.53 -17.77 0.31
C HIS A 165 5.99 -17.20 1.66
N GLY A 166 5.07 -16.96 2.61
CA GLY A 166 5.37 -16.34 3.92
C GLY A 166 6.48 -17.03 4.74
N LYS A 167 6.80 -18.30 4.45
CA LYS A 167 7.84 -19.07 5.13
C LYS A 167 9.20 -19.06 4.42
N ASP A 168 9.32 -18.36 3.29
CA ASP A 168 10.55 -18.27 2.49
C ASP A 168 11.02 -16.80 2.39
N PRO A 169 11.81 -16.31 3.37
CA PRO A 169 12.31 -14.94 3.37
C PRO A 169 13.15 -14.59 2.15
N ALA A 170 13.88 -15.55 1.57
CA ALA A 170 14.75 -15.31 0.42
C ALA A 170 13.92 -15.08 -0.85
N TRP A 171 12.87 -15.89 -1.05
CA TRP A 171 11.92 -15.68 -2.12
C TRP A 171 11.15 -14.37 -1.93
N LEU A 172 10.73 -14.05 -0.71
CA LEU A 172 10.04 -12.77 -0.41
C LEU A 172 10.94 -11.56 -0.69
N ASP A 173 12.22 -11.60 -0.35
CA ASP A 173 13.18 -10.54 -0.68
C ASP A 173 13.26 -10.30 -2.20
N ALA A 174 13.40 -11.37 -2.99
CA ALA A 174 13.42 -11.28 -4.44
C ALA A 174 12.10 -10.74 -5.01
N PHE A 175 10.97 -11.21 -4.49
CA PHE A 175 9.64 -10.75 -4.89
C PHE A 175 9.43 -9.27 -4.58
N PHE A 176 9.71 -8.83 -3.35
CA PHE A 176 9.50 -7.46 -2.95
C PHE A 176 10.45 -6.48 -3.63
N ASN A 177 11.66 -6.93 -3.99
CA ASN A 177 12.54 -6.16 -4.86
C ASN A 177 11.91 -5.94 -6.26
N ALA A 178 11.36 -6.98 -6.88
CA ALA A 178 10.69 -6.87 -8.18
C ALA A 178 9.42 -6.01 -8.11
N LEU A 179 8.60 -6.20 -7.06
CA LEU A 179 7.39 -5.43 -6.81
C LEU A 179 7.70 -3.96 -6.56
N GLU A 180 8.72 -3.67 -5.74
CA GLU A 180 9.14 -2.30 -5.46
C GLU A 180 9.66 -1.62 -6.73
N ARG A 181 10.48 -2.28 -7.55
CA ARG A 181 10.94 -1.72 -8.82
C ARG A 181 9.78 -1.33 -9.74
N LEU A 182 8.76 -2.19 -9.85
CA LEU A 182 7.56 -1.93 -10.64
C LEU A 182 6.76 -0.74 -10.06
N ALA A 183 6.50 -0.76 -8.75
CA ALA A 183 5.74 0.27 -8.06
C ALA A 183 6.46 1.64 -8.11
N ALA A 184 7.77 1.64 -7.89
CA ALA A 184 8.66 2.80 -7.96
C ALA A 184 8.59 3.49 -9.32
N SER A 185 8.75 2.71 -10.40
CA SER A 185 8.72 3.25 -11.77
C SER A 185 7.38 3.91 -12.06
N MET A 186 6.26 3.24 -11.74
CA MET A 186 4.93 3.82 -11.94
C MET A 186 4.71 5.08 -11.09
N PHE A 187 5.22 5.09 -9.86
CA PHE A 187 5.14 6.24 -8.96
C PHE A 187 5.94 7.45 -9.47
N ILE A 188 7.19 7.22 -9.91
CA ILE A 188 8.06 8.25 -10.49
C ILE A 188 7.44 8.85 -11.76
N ARG A 189 6.90 7.99 -12.63
CA ARG A 189 6.24 8.40 -13.89
C ARG A 189 4.84 8.99 -13.69
N ARG A 190 4.28 8.96 -12.47
CA ARG A 190 2.92 9.43 -12.17
C ARG A 190 1.83 8.72 -12.97
N VAL A 191 1.98 7.41 -13.16
CA VAL A 191 0.99 6.59 -13.86
C VAL A 191 -0.35 6.70 -13.16
N TYR A 192 -1.40 7.00 -13.92
CA TYR A 192 -2.77 7.12 -13.41
C TYR A 192 -3.28 5.80 -12.80
N THR A 193 -4.33 5.90 -11.98
CA THR A 193 -4.86 4.75 -11.22
C THR A 193 -5.30 3.60 -12.11
N THR A 194 -6.01 3.85 -13.22
CA THR A 194 -6.54 2.77 -14.05
C THR A 194 -5.44 1.88 -14.66
N PRO A 195 -4.44 2.40 -15.39
CA PRO A 195 -3.34 1.57 -15.89
C PRO A 195 -2.57 0.83 -14.77
N ARG A 196 -2.39 1.48 -13.62
CA ARG A 196 -1.69 0.90 -12.47
C ARG A 196 -2.44 -0.31 -11.90
N VAL A 197 -3.75 -0.16 -11.65
CA VAL A 197 -4.60 -1.27 -11.19
C VAL A 197 -4.62 -2.41 -12.20
N THR A 198 -4.73 -2.10 -13.50
CA THR A 198 -4.67 -3.13 -14.54
C THR A 198 -3.35 -3.91 -14.50
N ARG A 199 -2.22 -3.21 -14.38
CA ARG A 199 -0.90 -3.85 -14.29
C ARG A 199 -0.77 -4.80 -13.09
N TYR A 200 -1.30 -4.43 -11.93
CA TYR A 200 -1.32 -5.31 -10.76
C TYR A 200 -2.32 -6.46 -10.88
N ALA A 201 -3.44 -6.26 -11.58
CA ALA A 201 -4.38 -7.34 -11.91
C ALA A 201 -3.73 -8.39 -12.82
N ASP A 202 -3.01 -7.94 -13.84
CA ASP A 202 -2.26 -8.80 -14.75
C ASP A 202 -1.16 -9.55 -14.00
N LEU A 203 -0.42 -8.86 -13.12
CA LEU A 203 0.57 -9.49 -12.25
C LEU A 203 -0.05 -10.60 -11.40
N LEU A 204 -1.16 -10.32 -10.69
CA LEU A 204 -1.83 -11.33 -9.86
C LEU A 204 -2.33 -12.53 -10.68
N ARG A 205 -2.80 -12.30 -11.91
CA ARG A 205 -3.22 -13.37 -12.81
C ARG A 205 -2.05 -14.26 -13.22
N GLU A 206 -0.90 -13.66 -13.52
CA GLU A 206 0.33 -14.36 -13.86
C GLU A 206 0.88 -15.16 -12.67
N LEU A 207 0.81 -14.59 -11.46
CA LEU A 207 1.19 -15.24 -10.22
C LEU A 207 0.27 -16.45 -9.91
N ASN A 208 -1.05 -16.28 -10.05
CA ASN A 208 -2.02 -17.38 -9.91
C ASN A 208 -1.85 -18.46 -10.98
N ALA A 209 -1.29 -18.13 -12.14
CA ALA A 209 -0.92 -19.09 -13.18
C ALA A 209 0.43 -19.79 -12.93
N GLY A 210 1.09 -19.53 -11.79
CA GLY A 210 2.33 -20.18 -11.39
C GLY A 210 3.58 -19.61 -12.05
N ARG A 211 3.54 -18.38 -12.60
CA ARG A 211 4.74 -17.74 -13.19
C ARG A 211 5.74 -17.22 -12.15
N GLU A 212 5.33 -17.12 -10.88
CA GLU A 212 6.18 -16.64 -9.78
C GLU A 212 6.96 -15.36 -10.13
N LEU A 213 8.29 -15.35 -9.97
CA LEU A 213 9.16 -14.20 -10.24
C LEU A 213 9.38 -13.94 -11.74
N ASP A 214 8.99 -14.87 -12.61
CA ASP A 214 9.08 -14.75 -14.07
C ASP A 214 7.83 -14.08 -14.68
N ALA A 215 6.92 -13.57 -13.85
CA ALA A 215 5.74 -12.86 -14.30
C ALA A 215 6.12 -11.64 -15.18
N PRO A 216 5.70 -11.60 -16.47
CA PRO A 216 6.02 -10.50 -17.39
C PRO A 216 5.65 -9.11 -16.85
N SER A 217 4.64 -9.03 -15.99
CA SER A 217 4.23 -7.76 -15.38
C SER A 217 5.31 -7.10 -14.51
N PHE A 218 6.30 -7.85 -14.00
CA PHE A 218 7.46 -7.28 -13.31
C PHE A 218 8.50 -6.62 -14.23
N ILE A 219 8.46 -6.92 -15.53
CA ILE A 219 9.43 -6.43 -16.49
C ILE A 219 8.98 -5.07 -17.00
N LEU A 220 9.75 -4.03 -16.67
CA LEU A 220 9.58 -2.71 -17.25
C LEU A 220 9.98 -2.76 -18.72
N THR A 221 9.13 -2.25 -19.61
CA THR A 221 9.46 -2.10 -21.03
C THR A 221 10.53 -1.02 -21.21
N ASP A 222 11.19 -0.99 -22.36
CA ASP A 222 12.25 0.01 -22.61
C ASP A 222 11.70 1.43 -22.59
N THR A 223 10.49 1.66 -23.10
CA THR A 223 9.79 2.95 -22.96
C THR A 223 9.62 3.34 -21.50
N GLU A 224 9.16 2.41 -20.64
CA GLU A 224 8.97 2.70 -19.22
C GLU A 224 10.30 3.00 -18.51
N LYS A 225 11.38 2.31 -18.88
CA LYS A 225 12.73 2.60 -18.36
C LYS A 225 13.17 4.01 -18.78
N THR A 226 13.07 4.34 -20.06
CA THR A 226 13.43 5.66 -20.59
C THR A 226 12.64 6.77 -19.91
N GLU A 227 11.31 6.64 -19.84
CA GLU A 227 10.46 7.62 -19.16
C GLU A 227 10.80 7.75 -17.67
N THR A 228 11.15 6.65 -17.00
CA THR A 228 11.56 6.68 -15.59
C THR A 228 12.87 7.44 -15.43
N LEU A 229 13.86 7.19 -16.30
CA LEU A 229 15.14 7.90 -16.30
C LEU A 229 14.97 9.39 -16.60
N ASP A 230 14.18 9.74 -17.61
CA ASP A 230 13.89 11.13 -17.96
C ASP A 230 13.28 11.90 -16.77
N ARG A 231 12.42 11.25 -15.99
CA ARG A 231 11.80 11.84 -14.78
C ARG A 231 12.79 11.97 -13.62
N LEU A 232 13.77 11.08 -13.52
CA LEU A 232 14.83 11.16 -12.52
C LEU A 232 15.87 12.24 -12.86
N ASP A 233 16.14 12.45 -14.15
CA ASP A 233 17.07 13.47 -14.65
C ASP A 233 16.46 14.89 -14.76
N ALA A 234 15.15 15.00 -14.67
CA ALA A 234 14.42 16.25 -14.60
C ALA A 234 14.65 16.99 -13.27
N ASP A 235 13.94 18.11 -13.07
CA ASP A 235 13.98 18.91 -11.84
C ASP A 235 13.27 18.20 -10.67
N LEU A 236 13.88 17.11 -10.20
CA LEU A 236 13.36 16.21 -9.17
C LEU A 236 12.95 16.96 -7.91
N TYR A 237 13.66 18.05 -7.55
CA TYR A 237 13.32 18.86 -6.39
C TYR A 237 11.89 19.43 -6.44
N LEU A 238 11.40 19.77 -7.64
CA LEU A 238 10.08 20.36 -7.85
C LEU A 238 8.96 19.32 -7.70
N VAL A 239 9.26 18.03 -7.83
CA VAL A 239 8.27 16.96 -7.74
C VAL A 239 8.12 16.47 -6.30
N ALA A 240 7.40 17.25 -5.50
CA ALA A 240 7.31 17.09 -4.04
C ALA A 240 7.00 15.68 -3.55
N ARG A 241 6.10 14.93 -4.24
CA ARG A 241 5.74 13.59 -3.74
C ARG A 241 6.78 12.51 -4.02
N THR A 242 7.56 12.60 -5.12
CA THR A 242 8.54 11.56 -5.51
C THR A 242 9.93 11.85 -5.00
N ARG A 243 10.29 13.13 -4.81
CA ARG A 243 11.65 13.54 -4.38
C ARG A 243 12.08 12.86 -3.08
N LYS A 244 11.18 12.75 -2.09
CA LYS A 244 11.50 12.16 -0.78
C LYS A 244 11.87 10.68 -0.94
N TYR A 245 11.02 9.94 -1.65
CA TYR A 245 11.22 8.53 -1.94
C TYR A 245 12.53 8.27 -2.71
N VAL A 246 12.77 9.01 -3.80
CA VAL A 246 13.99 8.84 -4.61
C VAL A 246 15.25 9.12 -3.80
N LEU A 247 15.26 10.20 -3.00
CA LEU A 247 16.41 10.54 -2.15
C LEU A 247 16.67 9.49 -1.07
N LEU A 248 15.63 8.96 -0.44
CA LEU A 248 15.79 7.89 0.54
C LEU A 248 16.33 6.62 -0.13
N ARG A 249 15.85 6.29 -1.33
CA ARG A 249 16.34 5.12 -2.07
C ARG A 249 17.81 5.24 -2.45
N LEU A 250 18.22 6.40 -2.98
CA LEU A 250 19.61 6.67 -3.34
C LEU A 250 20.54 6.58 -2.13
N ASP A 251 20.12 7.13 -0.99
CA ASP A 251 20.90 7.10 0.24
C ASP A 251 21.08 5.67 0.78
N GLU A 252 20.01 4.86 0.77
CA GLU A 252 20.10 3.43 1.09
C GLU A 252 21.07 2.67 0.18
N MET A 253 21.04 2.96 -1.14
CA MET A 253 21.94 2.34 -2.10
C MET A 253 23.40 2.74 -1.88
N LEU A 254 23.66 4.02 -1.56
CA LEU A 254 25.01 4.54 -1.29
C LEU A 254 25.57 4.07 0.05
N ALA A 255 24.72 3.88 1.06
CA ALA A 255 25.13 3.42 2.37
C ALA A 255 25.59 1.95 2.40
N SER A 256 25.31 1.17 1.33
CA SER A 256 25.55 -0.29 1.24
C SER A 256 25.07 -1.07 2.47
N LYS A 257 24.09 -0.52 3.18
CA LYS A 257 23.51 -1.06 4.40
C LYS A 257 22.00 -1.17 4.20
N PRO A 258 21.47 -2.38 3.98
CA PRO A 258 20.04 -2.59 4.04
C PRO A 258 19.54 -2.20 5.43
N GLY A 259 18.46 -1.42 5.50
CA GLY A 259 17.83 -1.12 6.78
C GLY A 259 18.49 -0.01 7.60
N VAL A 260 19.18 0.97 6.99
CA VAL A 260 19.30 2.29 7.66
C VAL A 260 17.90 2.91 7.69
N SER A 261 17.10 2.47 8.67
CA SER A 261 15.79 3.00 9.00
C SER A 261 16.03 4.40 9.53
N TYR A 262 15.88 5.39 8.68
CA TYR A 262 15.86 6.78 9.12
C TYR A 262 14.50 7.04 9.77
N ASP A 263 14.37 6.65 11.04
CA ASP A 263 13.29 7.08 11.94
C ASP A 263 13.50 8.56 12.31
N HIS A 264 13.56 9.41 11.29
CA HIS A 264 13.56 10.85 11.45
C HIS A 264 12.14 11.31 11.19
N PRO A 265 11.40 11.77 12.22
CA PRO A 265 10.02 12.21 12.07
C PRO A 265 9.87 13.36 11.07
N LEU A 266 10.95 14.09 10.80
CA LEU A 266 11.03 15.15 9.79
C LEU A 266 12.30 14.97 8.95
N ILE A 267 12.10 14.64 7.67
CA ILE A 267 13.17 14.66 6.66
C ILE A 267 12.97 15.91 5.81
N THR A 268 13.92 16.83 5.86
CA THR A 268 13.95 17.99 4.97
C THR A 268 14.83 17.71 3.76
N VAL A 269 14.36 18.19 2.60
CA VAL A 269 15.09 18.11 1.33
C VAL A 269 15.62 19.50 1.03
N GLU A 270 16.94 19.62 0.97
CA GLU A 270 17.66 20.87 0.69
C GLU A 270 18.28 20.81 -0.71
N HIS A 271 18.54 21.97 -1.31
CA HIS A 271 19.34 22.03 -2.54
C HIS A 271 20.82 21.83 -2.22
N ILE A 272 21.54 21.08 -3.06
CA ILE A 272 23.02 21.03 -2.97
C ILE A 272 23.60 22.37 -3.44
N LEU A 273 23.09 22.89 -4.56
CA LEU A 273 23.44 24.21 -5.06
C LEU A 273 22.43 25.24 -4.50
N PRO A 274 22.87 26.29 -3.78
CA PRO A 274 21.96 27.28 -3.22
C PRO A 274 21.17 28.00 -4.32
N GLN A 275 19.86 28.18 -4.12
CA GLN A 275 19.02 28.99 -5.04
C GLN A 275 19.50 30.44 -5.13
N ASN A 276 19.95 31.01 -4.00
CA ASN A 276 20.46 32.37 -3.90
C ASN A 276 21.86 32.35 -3.26
N PRO A 277 22.92 32.00 -4.02
CA PRO A 277 24.28 31.96 -3.47
C PRO A 277 24.74 33.37 -3.07
N LYS A 278 25.36 33.50 -1.89
CA LYS A 278 25.86 34.80 -1.40
C LYS A 278 26.90 35.39 -2.37
N ARG A 279 26.89 36.72 -2.53
CA ARG A 279 27.93 37.44 -3.28
C ARG A 279 29.32 37.08 -2.74
N GLY A 280 30.22 36.68 -3.63
CA GLY A 280 31.59 36.25 -3.30
C GLY A 280 31.74 34.79 -2.85
N SER A 281 30.68 33.98 -2.84
CA SER A 281 30.78 32.55 -2.54
C SER A 281 31.49 31.77 -3.64
N ASP A 282 32.12 30.66 -3.27
CA ASP A 282 32.80 29.77 -4.21
C ASP A 282 31.84 29.15 -5.24
N TRP A 283 30.54 29.08 -4.94
CA TRP A 283 29.50 28.67 -5.90
C TRP A 283 29.42 29.59 -7.13
N LEU A 284 29.63 30.91 -6.95
CA LEU A 284 29.68 31.88 -8.05
C LEU A 284 31.01 31.80 -8.84
N ARG A 285 32.03 31.15 -8.27
CA ARG A 285 33.34 30.94 -8.91
C ARG A 285 33.41 29.62 -9.68
N HIS A 286 32.80 28.57 -9.13
CA HIS A 286 32.86 27.21 -9.68
C HIS A 286 31.75 26.88 -10.68
N PHE A 287 30.65 27.66 -10.70
CA PHE A 287 29.53 27.42 -11.61
C PHE A 287 29.17 28.70 -12.36
N THR A 288 29.10 28.59 -13.69
CA THR A 288 28.54 29.64 -14.55
C THR A 288 27.04 29.82 -14.29
N ASP A 289 26.48 30.96 -14.70
CA ASP A 289 25.06 31.28 -14.48
C ASP A 289 24.13 30.22 -15.11
N ASP A 290 24.45 29.74 -16.31
CA ASP A 290 23.72 28.68 -17.01
C ASP A 290 23.81 27.34 -16.26
N GLN A 291 24.99 26.97 -15.77
CA GLN A 291 25.16 25.78 -14.95
C GLN A 291 24.38 25.88 -13.64
N ARG A 292 24.31 27.07 -13.03
CA ARG A 292 23.52 27.25 -11.80
C ARG A 292 22.04 27.10 -12.06
N GLN A 293 21.51 27.66 -13.16
CA GLN A 293 20.11 27.44 -13.54
C GLN A 293 19.81 25.95 -13.77
N GLN A 294 20.72 25.23 -14.44
CA GLN A 294 20.55 23.82 -14.76
C GLN A 294 20.63 22.90 -13.53
N TRP A 295 21.56 23.13 -12.60
CA TRP A 295 21.85 22.16 -11.52
C TRP A 295 21.08 22.40 -10.22
N THR A 296 20.52 23.60 -10.02
CA THR A 296 19.84 23.97 -8.77
C THR A 296 18.74 22.97 -8.41
N HIS A 297 17.89 22.57 -9.36
CA HIS A 297 16.74 21.70 -9.08
C HIS A 297 16.97 20.21 -9.35
N ARG A 298 18.07 19.86 -10.03
CA ARG A 298 18.39 18.48 -10.44
C ARG A 298 19.06 17.66 -9.35
N ARG A 299 19.87 18.27 -8.48
CA ARG A 299 20.64 17.54 -7.44
C ARG A 299 20.29 18.00 -6.03
N PRO A 300 19.17 17.54 -5.46
CA PRO A 300 18.86 17.79 -4.06
C PRO A 300 19.61 16.84 -3.11
N LYS A 301 19.82 17.27 -1.86
CA LYS A 301 20.41 16.46 -0.78
C LYS A 301 19.51 16.49 0.46
N ARG A 302 19.54 15.39 1.21
CA ARG A 302 18.83 15.24 2.47
C ARG A 302 19.66 15.78 3.65
N ARG A 303 19.00 16.40 4.63
CA ARG A 303 19.61 16.73 5.92
C ARG A 303 18.69 16.28 7.07
N PRO A 304 19.20 15.67 8.16
CA PRO A 304 18.42 15.50 9.38
C PRO A 304 18.10 16.87 9.96
N SER A 305 16.90 17.06 10.52
CA SER A 305 16.55 18.34 11.16
C SER A 305 17.39 18.56 12.43
N THR A 306 18.52 19.26 12.30
CA THR A 306 19.19 19.89 13.45
C THR A 306 18.85 21.37 13.46
N SER A 307 18.51 21.88 14.65
CA SER A 307 18.21 23.30 14.90
C SER A 307 19.30 24.20 14.30
N PRO A 308 18.96 25.39 13.77
CA PRO A 308 19.85 26.17 12.91
C PRO A 308 20.91 26.92 13.72
N ALA A 309 21.94 26.22 14.19
CA ALA A 309 23.14 26.83 14.75
C ALA A 309 24.30 25.83 14.79
N SER A 310 25.03 25.67 13.68
CA SER A 310 26.50 25.67 13.64
C SER A 310 27.05 25.05 12.35
N MET A 311 27.96 25.82 11.74
CA MET A 311 29.15 25.41 10.97
C MET A 311 28.94 24.59 9.68
N ALA A 312 29.24 25.16 8.50
CA ALA A 312 30.54 25.51 7.93
C ALA A 312 31.21 24.30 7.21
N SER A 313 31.39 24.50 5.90
CA SER A 313 32.22 23.77 4.93
C SER A 313 31.89 22.30 4.62
N PRO A 314 31.64 21.94 3.34
CA PRO A 314 31.63 20.54 2.92
C PRO A 314 33.07 20.00 2.79
N PRO A 315 33.33 18.73 3.11
CA PRO A 315 34.60 18.11 2.79
C PRO A 315 34.65 17.87 1.27
N SER A 316 35.78 18.24 0.67
CA SER A 316 36.12 17.92 -0.70
C SER A 316 36.46 16.43 -0.84
N ARG A 317 35.58 15.66 -1.48
CA ARG A 317 35.84 14.54 -2.40
C ARG A 317 34.54 13.98 -2.97
#